data_AF-A0A1B0D536-F1
#
_entry.id   AF-A0A1B0D536-F1
#
_cell.length_a   1.000
_cell.length_b   1.000
_cell.length_c   1.000
_cell.angle_alpha   90.00
_cell.angle_beta   90.00
_cell.angle_gamma   90.00
#
_symmetry.space_group_name_H-M   'P 1'
#
loop_
_entity.id
_entity.type
_entity.pdbx_description
1 polymer ?
#
loop_
_entity_poly.entity_id
_entity_poly.type
_entity_poly.pdbx_seq_one_letter_code
_entity_poly.pdbx_strand_id
1 'polypeptide(L)'
;MVLVDFMKEHPKLLTGKYDLHFRHTDGQRLWEQAMKILHNVPGSRKTWDQWRKAWHDTRKQVRLKVEELNRLHKNKIPQSEALCHVDEAIRKLYNYQYTAEIVATTRPKKEVNSNKSNRESIEQLDEINLKGDPDEDMEEEDPISVPNDFEAFSAIDDIPEDSDEYLPSVRSIQEVHIDEQEDLDSEPETVTQRRTSKRQKEKDNPDVKASPFAQMAQELMESCRQQAKIQEEYYKNHLNLIKEQTNAIKSFLEESNRQREDLNKHMEIQIELTNTMGEILKMLKK
;
A
#
# COMPACT_ATOMS: atom_id res chain seq x y z
N MET A 1 13.66 -3.87 4.97
CA MET A 1 14.92 -3.43 4.35
C MET A 1 15.74 -4.67 4.02
N VAL A 2 16.73 -5.09 4.81
CA VAL A 2 17.49 -6.38 4.78
C VAL A 2 17.47 -7.15 3.45
N LEU A 3 16.39 -7.87 3.10
CA LEU A 3 16.27 -8.60 1.82
C LEU A 3 16.49 -7.71 0.59
N VAL A 4 15.95 -6.48 0.58
CA VAL A 4 16.11 -5.53 -0.53
C VAL A 4 17.57 -5.11 -0.69
N ASP A 5 18.32 -5.05 0.41
CA ASP A 5 19.70 -4.59 0.42
C ASP A 5 20.66 -5.72 0.02
N PHE A 6 20.46 -6.94 0.56
CA PHE A 6 21.11 -8.17 0.08
C PHE A 6 20.89 -8.39 -1.43
N MET A 7 19.71 -8.05 -1.94
CA MET A 7 19.40 -8.13 -3.37
C MET A 7 20.21 -7.13 -4.22
N LYS A 8 20.45 -5.90 -3.73
CA LYS A 8 21.32 -4.92 -4.44
C LYS A 8 22.75 -5.42 -4.56
N GLU A 9 23.25 -6.11 -3.54
CA GLU A 9 24.60 -6.70 -3.52
C GLU A 9 24.75 -7.90 -4.48
N HIS A 10 23.63 -8.48 -4.93
CA HIS A 10 23.60 -9.68 -5.78
C HIS A 10 22.74 -9.50 -7.05
N PRO A 11 23.10 -8.58 -7.98
CA PRO A 11 22.31 -8.26 -9.16
C PRO A 11 22.02 -9.46 -10.09
N LYS A 12 22.89 -10.48 -10.12
CA LYS A 12 22.64 -11.72 -10.90
C LYS A 12 21.46 -12.55 -10.37
N LEU A 13 21.18 -12.47 -9.06
CA LEU A 13 20.02 -13.14 -8.44
C LEU A 13 18.68 -12.52 -8.88
N LEU A 14 18.72 -11.28 -9.38
CA LEU A 14 17.55 -10.45 -9.70
C LEU A 14 17.12 -10.47 -11.15
N THR A 15 18.06 -10.68 -12.07
CA THR A 15 17.72 -10.90 -13.49
C THR A 15 16.95 -12.21 -13.67
N GLY A 16 17.21 -13.20 -12.81
CA GLY A 16 16.69 -14.57 -12.96
C GLY A 16 17.29 -15.31 -14.16
N LYS A 17 18.27 -14.70 -14.85
CA LYS A 17 18.99 -15.28 -15.98
C LYS A 17 20.22 -16.02 -15.45
N TYR A 18 20.36 -17.28 -15.82
CA TYR A 18 21.49 -18.12 -15.44
C TYR A 18 22.48 -18.20 -16.61
N ASP A 19 23.62 -17.54 -16.45
CA ASP A 19 24.71 -17.58 -17.42
C ASP A 19 25.64 -18.77 -17.14
N LEU A 20 26.59 -19.05 -18.04
CA LEU A 20 27.69 -19.99 -17.78
C LEU A 20 28.46 -19.69 -16.47
N HIS A 21 28.45 -18.41 -16.04
CA HIS A 21 29.10 -17.87 -14.85
C HIS A 21 28.15 -17.65 -13.65
N PHE A 22 26.92 -18.18 -13.70
CA PHE A 22 25.95 -18.10 -12.59
C PHE A 22 24.90 -19.20 -12.73
N ARG A 23 25.09 -20.32 -12.00
CA ARG A 23 24.25 -21.52 -12.13
C ARG A 23 23.05 -21.47 -11.18
N HIS A 24 22.07 -22.35 -11.39
CA HIS A 24 20.93 -22.50 -10.46
C HIS A 24 21.37 -22.80 -9.02
N THR A 25 22.43 -23.58 -8.86
CA THR A 25 23.08 -23.86 -7.56
C THR A 25 23.65 -22.61 -6.88
N ASP A 26 24.17 -21.64 -7.63
CA ASP A 26 24.59 -20.34 -7.09
C ASP A 26 23.38 -19.52 -6.64
N GLY A 27 22.31 -19.53 -7.45
CA GLY A 27 21.04 -18.89 -7.10
C GLY A 27 20.44 -19.45 -5.81
N GLN A 28 20.35 -20.77 -5.68
CA GLN A 28 19.88 -21.43 -4.46
C GLN A 28 20.76 -21.06 -3.25
N ARG A 29 22.09 -21.16 -3.38
CA ARG A 29 23.04 -20.83 -2.31
C ARG A 29 22.89 -19.38 -1.80
N LEU A 30 22.65 -18.42 -2.70
CA LEU A 30 22.37 -17.04 -2.32
C LEU A 30 20.99 -16.88 -1.64
N TRP A 31 19.96 -17.61 -2.08
CA TRP A 31 18.65 -17.62 -1.40
C TRP A 31 18.73 -18.24 0.00
N GLU A 32 19.55 -19.27 0.21
CA GLU A 32 19.82 -19.85 1.53
C GLU A 32 20.59 -18.88 2.45
N GLN A 33 21.50 -18.08 1.90
CA GLN A 33 22.19 -17.01 2.64
C GLN A 33 21.21 -15.88 3.02
N ALA A 34 20.37 -15.42 2.07
CA ALA A 34 19.31 -14.45 2.35
C ALA A 34 18.37 -14.93 3.47
N MET A 35 17.96 -16.21 3.40
CA MET A 35 17.09 -16.84 4.39
C MET A 35 17.73 -16.88 5.78
N LYS A 36 19.02 -17.24 5.89
CA LYS A 36 19.77 -17.22 7.17
C LYS A 36 19.85 -15.80 7.76
N ILE A 37 20.11 -14.78 6.93
CA ILE A 37 20.12 -13.38 7.37
C ILE A 37 18.73 -12.94 7.84
N LEU A 38 17.66 -13.33 7.14
CA LEU A 38 16.29 -13.01 7.51
C LEU A 38 15.80 -13.73 8.78
N HIS A 39 16.24 -14.96 9.05
CA HIS A 39 15.89 -15.70 10.28
C HIS A 39 16.53 -15.11 11.55
N ASN A 40 17.54 -14.25 11.42
CA ASN A 40 18.08 -13.46 12.52
C ASN A 40 17.19 -12.25 12.89
N VAL A 41 16.21 -11.90 12.04
CA VAL A 41 15.20 -10.88 12.34
C VAL A 41 13.98 -11.56 12.94
N PRO A 42 13.43 -11.08 14.09
CA PRO A 42 12.22 -11.67 14.66
C PRO A 42 11.03 -11.50 13.69
N GLY A 43 10.41 -12.61 13.29
CA GLY A 43 9.33 -12.60 12.30
C GLY A 43 9.04 -13.98 11.70
N SER A 44 8.49 -14.00 10.49
CA SER A 44 8.07 -15.24 9.80
C SER A 44 9.27 -16.09 9.37
N ARG A 45 9.44 -17.27 9.98
CA ARG A 45 10.39 -18.29 9.53
C ARG A 45 9.84 -18.96 8.27
N LYS A 46 10.47 -18.66 7.13
CA LYS A 46 10.16 -19.25 5.81
C LYS A 46 11.36 -19.97 5.23
N THR A 47 11.13 -21.00 4.41
CA THR A 47 12.20 -21.66 3.64
C THR A 47 12.78 -20.72 2.57
N TRP A 48 13.94 -21.06 2.00
CA TRP A 48 14.56 -20.24 0.97
C TRP A 48 13.68 -20.11 -0.30
N ASP A 49 12.97 -21.18 -0.66
CA ASP A 49 12.00 -21.20 -1.77
C ASP A 49 10.76 -20.34 -1.47
N GLN A 50 10.22 -20.41 -0.25
CA GLN A 50 9.11 -19.54 0.17
C GLN A 50 9.51 -18.04 0.16
N TRP A 51 10.75 -17.71 0.54
CA TRP A 51 11.28 -16.35 0.40
C TRP A 51 11.44 -15.93 -1.06
N ARG A 52 11.95 -16.82 -1.92
CA ARG A 52 12.06 -16.60 -3.37
C ARG A 52 10.69 -16.32 -4.00
N LYS A 53 9.68 -17.14 -3.70
CA LYS A 53 8.30 -16.97 -4.17
C LYS A 53 7.73 -15.62 -3.72
N ALA A 54 7.75 -15.33 -2.42
CA ALA A 54 7.25 -14.06 -1.87
C ALA A 54 7.94 -12.82 -2.48
N TRP A 55 9.23 -12.91 -2.82
CA TRP A 55 9.96 -11.85 -3.53
C TRP A 55 9.48 -11.67 -4.99
N HIS A 56 9.28 -12.76 -5.73
CA HIS A 56 8.72 -12.70 -7.09
C HIS A 56 7.28 -12.17 -7.08
N ASP A 57 6.43 -12.62 -6.15
CA ASP A 57 5.06 -12.13 -5.98
C ASP A 57 5.03 -10.64 -5.66
N THR A 58 5.92 -10.19 -4.76
CA THR A 58 6.13 -8.76 -4.49
C THR A 58 6.47 -8.03 -5.79
N ARG A 59 7.52 -8.44 -6.53
CA ARG A 59 7.93 -7.82 -7.81
C ARG A 59 6.87 -7.87 -8.91
N LYS A 60 5.90 -8.79 -8.83
CA LYS A 60 4.74 -8.85 -9.74
C LYS A 60 3.70 -7.77 -9.41
N GLN A 61 3.24 -7.70 -8.17
CA GLN A 61 2.28 -6.68 -7.71
C GLN A 61 2.81 -5.25 -7.93
N VAL A 62 4.10 -5.08 -7.62
CA VAL A 62 4.96 -3.94 -7.95
C VAL A 62 4.77 -3.46 -9.39
N ARG A 63 4.94 -4.34 -10.39
CA ARG A 63 4.87 -3.97 -11.82
C ARG A 63 3.45 -3.64 -12.27
N LEU A 64 2.47 -4.45 -11.88
CA LEU A 64 1.05 -4.17 -12.15
C LEU A 64 0.62 -2.78 -11.65
N LYS A 65 1.13 -2.32 -10.51
CA LYS A 65 0.86 -0.97 -9.97
C LYS A 65 1.64 0.15 -10.68
N VAL A 66 2.79 -0.14 -11.30
CA VAL A 66 3.43 0.80 -12.25
C VAL A 66 2.54 1.00 -13.46
N GLU A 67 2.11 -0.10 -14.07
CA GLU A 67 1.31 -0.14 -15.29
C GLU A 67 0.00 0.62 -15.12
N GLU A 68 -0.71 0.44 -13.99
CA GLU A 68 -1.94 1.17 -13.68
C GLU A 68 -1.71 2.69 -13.51
N LEU A 69 -0.67 3.09 -12.77
CA LEU A 69 -0.35 4.51 -12.60
C LEU A 69 0.07 5.18 -13.91
N ASN A 70 0.68 4.43 -14.84
CA ASN A 70 1.00 4.91 -16.18
C ASN A 70 -0.28 5.00 -17.05
N ARG A 71 -1.20 4.04 -16.91
CA ARG A 71 -2.50 4.00 -17.61
C ARG A 71 -3.39 5.19 -17.28
N LEU A 72 -3.33 5.70 -16.04
CA LEU A 72 -4.09 6.86 -15.58
C LEU A 72 -3.46 8.22 -15.99
N HIS A 73 -2.14 8.29 -16.19
CA HIS A 73 -1.41 9.55 -16.43
C HIS A 73 -1.01 9.81 -17.90
N LYS A 74 -1.69 9.16 -18.87
CA LYS A 74 -1.32 9.06 -20.29
C LYS A 74 -0.86 10.32 -21.03
N ASN A 75 -1.23 11.52 -20.59
CA ASN A 75 -0.94 12.78 -21.30
C ASN A 75 0.15 13.66 -20.64
N LYS A 76 0.87 13.20 -19.61
CA LYS A 76 1.83 14.06 -18.87
C LYS A 76 3.17 13.45 -18.43
N ILE A 77 3.42 12.16 -18.65
CA ILE A 77 4.68 11.52 -18.25
C ILE A 77 5.35 10.95 -19.51
N PRO A 78 6.53 11.47 -19.94
CA PRO A 78 7.30 10.86 -21.00
C PRO A 78 7.63 9.39 -20.68
N GLN A 79 7.51 8.54 -21.70
CA GLN A 79 7.68 7.09 -21.68
C GLN A 79 9.01 6.66 -21.03
N SER A 80 9.00 6.40 -19.72
CA SER A 80 10.17 5.97 -18.95
C SER A 80 10.42 4.47 -19.09
N GLU A 81 10.83 4.05 -20.28
CA GLU A 81 11.56 2.80 -20.44
C GLU A 81 13.00 2.98 -19.91
N ALA A 82 13.62 2.04 -19.21
CA ALA A 82 13.12 0.75 -18.71
C ALA A 82 13.35 0.64 -17.18
N LEU A 83 12.40 0.04 -16.47
CA LEU A 83 12.31 0.01 -15.00
C LEU A 83 12.12 -1.45 -14.52
N CYS A 84 12.58 -2.00 -13.39
CA CYS A 84 13.99 -2.37 -13.10
C CYS A 84 14.95 -1.20 -12.75
N HIS A 85 16.12 -1.30 -12.10
CA HIS A 85 16.92 -2.39 -11.53
C HIS A 85 16.25 -3.32 -10.48
N VAL A 86 15.95 -2.77 -9.28
CA VAL A 86 15.46 -3.56 -8.11
C VAL A 86 14.17 -3.05 -7.40
N ASP A 87 13.06 -2.72 -8.05
CA ASP A 87 12.95 -2.28 -9.44
C ASP A 87 13.24 -0.78 -9.45
N GLU A 88 12.48 0.03 -8.70
CA GLU A 88 12.92 1.36 -8.21
C GLU A 88 13.11 1.32 -6.68
N ALA A 89 14.04 0.46 -6.21
CA ALA A 89 14.15 0.04 -4.80
C ALA A 89 12.77 -0.39 -4.23
N ILE A 90 12.08 -1.27 -4.97
CA ILE A 90 10.68 -1.67 -4.76
C ILE A 90 9.78 -0.41 -4.60
N ARG A 91 9.86 0.47 -5.62
CA ARG A 91 9.21 1.80 -5.82
C ARG A 91 8.71 2.46 -4.53
N LYS A 92 9.62 2.52 -3.55
CA LYS A 92 9.60 3.39 -2.36
C LYS A 92 8.42 3.16 -1.39
N LEU A 93 7.93 1.91 -1.31
CA LEU A 93 7.58 1.17 -0.07
C LEU A 93 7.28 -0.30 -0.38
N TYR A 94 6.31 -0.68 -1.22
CA TYR A 94 5.77 -0.05 -2.44
C TYR A 94 4.67 1.07 -2.34
N ASN A 95 5.00 2.24 -1.79
CA ASN A 95 4.33 3.56 -1.89
C ASN A 95 4.63 4.50 -0.68
N TYR A 96 5.45 5.54 -0.88
CA TYR A 96 5.41 6.83 -0.14
C TYR A 96 4.17 7.63 -0.61
N GLN A 97 3.04 6.94 -0.68
CA GLN A 97 1.82 7.22 -1.42
C GLN A 97 0.72 6.24 -0.92
N TYR A 98 0.73 5.91 0.37
CA TYR A 98 -0.37 6.34 1.25
C TYR A 98 -0.35 7.83 1.61
N THR A 99 0.81 8.51 1.51
CA THR A 99 0.93 9.97 1.78
C THR A 99 0.23 10.87 0.73
N ALA A 100 -0.71 10.31 -0.03
CA ALA A 100 -1.51 10.97 -1.07
C ALA A 100 -3.03 10.83 -0.85
N GLU A 101 -3.51 9.99 0.07
CA GLU A 101 -4.88 10.13 0.62
C GLU A 101 -5.06 11.50 1.30
N ILE A 102 -3.94 12.09 1.73
CA ILE A 102 -3.79 13.49 2.18
C ILE A 102 -4.35 14.51 1.15
N VAL A 103 -4.45 14.17 -0.14
CA VAL A 103 -5.04 15.04 -1.18
C VAL A 103 -6.57 14.84 -1.30
N ALA A 104 -7.10 13.67 -0.94
CA ALA A 104 -8.53 13.35 -1.10
C ALA A 104 -9.42 14.15 -0.12
N THR A 105 -8.92 14.46 1.07
CA THR A 105 -9.62 15.32 2.05
C THR A 105 -9.34 16.81 1.87
N THR A 106 -8.45 17.23 0.96
CA THR A 106 -8.00 18.64 0.85
C THR A 106 -8.00 19.21 -0.57
N ARG A 107 -9.18 19.30 -1.20
CA ARG A 107 -9.50 20.49 -2.01
C ARG A 107 -10.89 21.07 -1.68
N PRO A 108 -11.03 22.41 -1.66
CA PRO A 108 -12.16 23.06 -1.02
C PRO A 108 -13.43 23.03 -1.88
N LYS A 109 -14.58 23.03 -1.20
CA LYS A 109 -15.85 23.51 -1.77
C LYS A 109 -15.63 24.96 -2.22
N LYS A 110 -15.43 25.20 -3.51
CA LYS A 110 -15.47 26.56 -4.06
C LYS A 110 -16.90 27.04 -4.04
N GLU A 111 -17.13 28.18 -3.39
CA GLU A 111 -18.44 28.80 -3.27
C GLU A 111 -19.04 29.10 -4.64
N VAL A 112 -20.37 28.99 -4.73
CA VAL A 112 -21.13 29.42 -5.89
C VAL A 112 -21.00 30.94 -6.01
N ASN A 113 -20.37 31.42 -7.07
CA ASN A 113 -20.53 32.80 -7.50
C ASN A 113 -20.76 32.86 -9.02
N SER A 114 -22.01 33.13 -9.38
CA SER A 114 -22.45 33.28 -10.76
C SER A 114 -21.85 34.53 -11.39
N ASN A 115 -21.35 34.44 -12.63
CA ASN A 115 -21.83 35.32 -13.71
C ASN A 115 -21.35 34.90 -15.12
N LYS A 116 -22.34 34.79 -16.01
CA LYS A 116 -22.35 35.15 -17.44
C LYS A 116 -21.12 34.88 -18.33
N SER A 117 -21.38 34.03 -19.33
CA SER A 117 -21.22 34.32 -20.76
C SER A 117 -19.84 34.76 -21.28
N ASN A 118 -19.21 33.89 -22.07
CA ASN A 118 -19.40 34.02 -23.52
C ASN A 118 -19.22 32.71 -24.28
N ARG A 119 -19.78 32.70 -25.49
CA ARG A 119 -19.79 31.62 -26.49
C ARG A 119 -18.94 32.09 -27.66
N GLU A 120 -17.96 31.31 -28.08
CA GLU A 120 -17.55 31.28 -29.50
C GLU A 120 -16.83 29.98 -29.85
N SER A 121 -16.75 29.70 -31.15
CA SER A 121 -16.50 28.37 -31.71
C SER A 121 -15.01 28.11 -31.98
N ILE A 122 -14.60 26.85 -31.86
CA ILE A 122 -13.54 26.26 -32.71
C ILE A 122 -14.14 25.00 -33.34
N GLU A 123 -13.79 24.76 -34.59
CA GLU A 123 -14.41 23.80 -35.50
C GLU A 123 -13.32 22.91 -36.13
N GLN A 124 -13.77 21.89 -36.86
CA GLN A 124 -13.00 21.07 -37.82
C GLN A 124 -12.11 19.96 -37.22
N LEU A 125 -12.09 18.88 -37.99
CA LEU A 125 -11.33 17.65 -37.77
C LEU A 125 -10.04 17.71 -38.61
N ASP A 126 -9.10 16.81 -38.35
CA ASP A 126 -8.32 16.22 -39.43
C ASP A 126 -8.06 14.74 -39.13
N GLU A 127 -8.13 13.91 -40.18
CA GLU A 127 -7.90 12.47 -40.11
C GLU A 127 -6.40 12.18 -40.24
N ILE A 128 -5.83 11.34 -39.37
CA ILE A 128 -4.45 10.83 -39.55
C ILE A 128 -4.49 9.32 -39.83
N ASN A 129 -4.12 8.99 -41.05
CA ASN A 129 -4.22 7.67 -41.67
C ASN A 129 -3.09 6.74 -41.20
N LEU A 130 -3.43 5.68 -40.43
CA LEU A 130 -2.50 4.61 -40.06
C LEU A 130 -2.69 3.39 -40.97
N LYS A 131 -1.83 3.29 -41.98
CA LYS A 131 -1.51 2.04 -42.70
C LYS A 131 -0.06 1.67 -42.41
N GLY A 132 0.20 0.43 -42.00
CA GLY A 132 1.54 0.01 -41.57
C GLY A 132 1.64 -1.45 -41.11
N ASP A 133 1.03 -2.35 -41.88
CA ASP A 133 1.33 -3.79 -41.90
C ASP A 133 2.35 -4.07 -43.04
N PRO A 134 3.06 -5.22 -43.08
CA PRO A 134 3.22 -6.28 -42.08
C PRO A 134 4.70 -6.76 -41.92
N ASP A 135 4.89 -7.97 -41.37
CA ASP A 135 6.01 -8.91 -41.60
C ASP A 135 7.46 -8.48 -41.26
N GLU A 136 7.97 -8.92 -40.10
CA GLU A 136 9.36 -9.36 -39.95
C GLU A 136 9.37 -10.81 -39.44
N ASP A 137 9.74 -11.75 -40.31
CA ASP A 137 10.02 -13.14 -39.95
C ASP A 137 11.24 -13.21 -39.00
N MET A 138 11.14 -13.99 -37.92
CA MET A 138 12.29 -14.32 -37.07
C MET A 138 12.43 -15.84 -37.01
N GLU A 139 13.55 -16.34 -37.51
CA GLU A 139 13.75 -17.73 -37.91
C GLU A 139 13.77 -18.72 -36.72
N GLU A 140 13.34 -19.96 -36.96
CA GLU A 140 13.50 -21.07 -36.01
C GLU A 140 14.97 -21.51 -35.96
N GLU A 141 15.69 -21.25 -34.86
CA GLU A 141 16.98 -21.90 -34.60
C GLU A 141 16.80 -23.30 -33.97
N ASP A 142 17.60 -24.25 -34.45
CA ASP A 142 17.48 -25.69 -34.13
C ASP A 142 17.66 -26.03 -32.63
N PRO A 143 16.96 -27.08 -32.15
CA PRO A 143 17.13 -27.56 -30.78
C PRO A 143 18.51 -28.21 -30.58
N ILE A 144 19.40 -27.51 -29.88
CA ILE A 144 20.74 -28.01 -29.51
C ILE A 144 20.60 -29.30 -28.67
N SER A 145 20.93 -30.43 -29.27
CA SER A 145 20.99 -31.74 -28.60
C SER A 145 22.20 -31.77 -27.64
N VAL A 146 21.93 -31.66 -26.34
CA VAL A 146 22.95 -31.80 -25.28
C VAL A 146 23.03 -33.27 -24.86
N PRO A 147 24.21 -33.94 -24.93
CA PRO A 147 24.36 -35.33 -24.51
C PRO A 147 23.97 -35.56 -23.04
N ASN A 148 23.11 -36.56 -22.81
CA ASN A 148 22.51 -36.85 -21.51
C ASN A 148 23.33 -37.87 -20.69
N ASP A 149 24.62 -37.59 -20.49
CA ASP A 149 25.56 -38.46 -19.78
C ASP A 149 25.83 -37.95 -18.35
N PHE A 150 24.80 -38.00 -17.48
CA PHE A 150 24.97 -37.79 -16.03
C PHE A 150 24.18 -38.82 -15.22
N GLU A 151 24.57 -40.10 -15.35
CA GLU A 151 24.23 -41.12 -14.35
C GLU A 151 24.96 -40.86 -13.01
N ALA A 152 24.58 -41.61 -11.98
CA ALA A 152 25.21 -41.69 -10.66
C ALA A 152 25.11 -40.43 -9.77
N PHE A 153 23.90 -40.18 -9.25
CA PHE A 153 23.77 -40.00 -7.80
C PHE A 153 22.65 -40.89 -7.25
N SER A 154 23.06 -42.03 -6.70
CA SER A 154 22.18 -43.04 -6.10
C SER A 154 21.94 -42.75 -4.61
N ALA A 155 20.76 -43.14 -4.12
CA ALA A 155 20.41 -43.30 -2.71
C ALA A 155 20.62 -42.08 -1.77
N ILE A 156 19.51 -41.41 -1.45
CA ILE A 156 19.27 -40.85 -0.12
C ILE A 156 17.93 -41.42 0.34
N ASP A 157 17.92 -42.03 1.53
CA ASP A 157 16.80 -42.83 2.03
C ASP A 157 15.63 -41.98 2.59
N ASP A 158 14.48 -42.66 2.70
CA ASP A 158 13.25 -42.33 3.42
C ASP A 158 13.27 -41.11 4.35
N ILE A 159 12.50 -40.08 3.98
CA ILE A 159 11.98 -39.06 4.91
C ILE A 159 10.46 -39.27 4.98
N PRO A 160 9.87 -39.53 6.17
CA PRO A 160 8.45 -39.90 6.27
C PRO A 160 7.48 -38.80 5.81
N GLU A 161 6.50 -39.18 4.99
CA GLU A 161 5.29 -38.40 4.71
C GLU A 161 4.30 -38.51 5.89
N ASP A 162 4.32 -37.58 6.84
CA ASP A 162 3.18 -37.41 7.75
C ASP A 162 3.15 -36.02 8.44
N SER A 163 2.42 -35.05 7.87
CA SER A 163 1.88 -33.86 8.57
C SER A 163 1.04 -32.94 7.65
N ASP A 164 -0.08 -33.42 7.11
CA ASP A 164 -1.07 -32.59 6.41
C ASP A 164 -1.89 -31.74 7.41
N GLU A 165 -1.27 -30.76 8.07
CA GLU A 165 -1.96 -29.88 9.02
C GLU A 165 -2.80 -28.82 8.28
N TYR A 166 -4.07 -29.18 8.07
CA TYR A 166 -5.05 -28.54 7.20
C TYR A 166 -5.49 -27.14 7.67
N LEU A 167 -4.76 -26.09 7.26
CA LEU A 167 -5.14 -24.70 7.56
C LEU A 167 -6.33 -24.20 6.69
N PRO A 168 -7.37 -23.59 7.28
CA PRO A 168 -8.57 -23.20 6.55
C PRO A 168 -8.33 -22.01 5.61
N SER A 169 -8.73 -22.17 4.34
CA SER A 169 -8.67 -21.12 3.33
C SER A 169 -9.65 -19.98 3.66
N VAL A 170 -9.12 -18.90 4.24
CA VAL A 170 -9.87 -17.67 4.50
C VAL A 170 -10.21 -17.01 3.16
N ARG A 171 -11.46 -17.16 2.73
CA ARG A 171 -11.96 -16.52 1.51
C ARG A 171 -11.91 -15.00 1.67
N SER A 172 -11.28 -14.32 0.70
CA SER A 172 -11.32 -12.86 0.64
C SER A 172 -12.77 -12.41 0.46
N ILE A 173 -13.31 -11.73 1.46
CA ILE A 173 -14.63 -11.08 1.38
C ILE A 173 -14.48 -9.88 0.44
N GLN A 174 -15.39 -9.76 -0.53
CA GLN A 174 -15.46 -8.55 -1.36
C GLN A 174 -16.01 -7.41 -0.51
N GLU A 175 -15.36 -6.26 -0.54
CA GLU A 175 -15.87 -5.05 0.11
C GLU A 175 -17.20 -4.66 -0.54
N VAL A 176 -18.29 -4.78 0.22
CA VAL A 176 -19.58 -4.25 -0.18
C VAL A 176 -19.52 -2.74 0.01
N HIS A 177 -19.58 -1.99 -1.10
CA HIS A 177 -19.67 -0.54 -1.06
C HIS A 177 -21.05 -0.18 -0.50
N ILE A 178 -21.10 0.24 0.76
CA ILE A 178 -22.30 0.79 1.39
C ILE A 178 -22.23 2.30 1.19
N ASP A 179 -23.02 2.80 0.24
CA ASP A 179 -23.30 4.23 0.14
C ASP A 179 -24.09 4.67 1.38
N GLU A 180 -23.43 5.35 2.32
CA GLU A 180 -24.11 6.11 3.37
C GLU A 180 -24.81 7.31 2.72
N GLN A 181 -26.08 7.14 2.35
CA GLN A 181 -26.93 8.27 2.01
C GLN A 181 -27.16 9.11 3.27
N GLU A 182 -26.55 10.30 3.33
CA GLU A 182 -26.80 11.29 4.39
C GLU A 182 -28.31 11.59 4.50
N ASP A 183 -28.80 11.74 5.73
CA ASP A 183 -30.22 11.98 6.03
C ASP A 183 -30.75 13.26 5.38
N LEU A 184 -31.47 13.10 4.27
CA LEU A 184 -32.23 14.18 3.64
C LEU A 184 -33.53 14.41 4.41
N ASP A 185 -33.52 15.37 5.34
CA ASP A 185 -34.70 15.92 6.02
C ASP A 185 -35.81 16.28 5.00
N SER A 186 -36.72 15.33 4.80
CA SER A 186 -37.84 15.43 3.88
C SER A 186 -39.12 15.29 4.68
N GLU A 187 -39.81 16.41 4.91
CA GLU A 187 -41.08 16.38 5.65
C GLU A 187 -42.08 15.42 4.97
N PRO A 188 -42.78 14.56 5.74
CA PRO A 188 -43.75 13.62 5.17
C PRO A 188 -45.02 14.37 4.76
N GLU A 189 -45.04 14.90 3.53
CA GLU A 189 -46.27 15.44 2.95
C GLU A 189 -47.39 14.40 3.00
N THR A 190 -48.53 14.84 3.54
CA THR A 190 -49.69 13.98 3.79
C THR A 190 -50.43 13.58 2.50
N VAL A 191 -51.39 12.65 2.64
CA VAL A 191 -52.34 12.19 1.59
C VAL A 191 -51.74 11.12 0.66
N THR A 192 -52.03 9.84 0.93
CA THR A 192 -53.31 9.33 0.42
C THR A 192 -54.02 8.32 1.34
N GLN A 193 -55.28 8.60 1.67
CA GLN A 193 -56.16 7.62 2.32
C GLN A 193 -56.56 6.52 1.33
N ARG A 194 -56.36 5.23 1.66
CA ARG A 194 -57.10 4.15 0.99
C ARG A 194 -57.38 2.90 1.86
N ARG A 195 -58.65 2.83 2.28
CA ARG A 195 -59.44 1.62 2.60
C ARG A 195 -58.98 0.75 3.79
N THR A 196 -59.65 1.00 4.91
CA THR A 196 -59.74 0.17 6.11
C THR A 196 -60.32 -1.23 5.84
N SER A 197 -59.44 -2.22 5.68
CA SER A 197 -59.83 -3.64 5.61
C SER A 197 -59.93 -4.25 7.01
N LYS A 198 -61.15 -4.32 7.53
CA LYS A 198 -61.51 -4.74 8.90
C LYS A 198 -61.31 -6.26 9.13
N ARG A 199 -60.07 -6.72 9.27
CA ARG A 199 -59.75 -8.11 9.67
C ARG A 199 -59.83 -8.27 11.20
N GLN A 200 -60.16 -9.48 11.64
CA GLN A 200 -60.69 -9.74 13.00
C GLN A 200 -59.60 -9.86 14.07
N LYS A 201 -60.00 -9.68 15.33
CA LYS A 201 -59.22 -10.06 16.52
C LYS A 201 -58.98 -11.58 16.51
N GLU A 202 -57.80 -11.98 16.05
CA GLU A 202 -57.21 -13.26 16.45
C GLU A 202 -56.66 -13.08 17.88
N LYS A 203 -56.86 -14.07 18.76
CA LYS A 203 -56.56 -13.92 20.19
C LYS A 203 -55.09 -14.20 20.47
N ASP A 204 -54.47 -13.33 21.26
CA ASP A 204 -53.09 -13.47 21.72
C ASP A 204 -52.89 -14.81 22.44
N ASN A 205 -52.04 -15.66 21.86
CA ASN A 205 -51.58 -16.91 22.48
C ASN A 205 -50.06 -16.80 22.74
N PRO A 206 -49.63 -16.46 23.97
CA PRO A 206 -48.31 -15.86 24.21
C PRO A 206 -47.11 -16.84 24.23
N ASP A 207 -47.32 -18.15 24.02
CA ASP A 207 -46.26 -19.18 24.09
C ASP A 207 -45.89 -19.76 22.70
N VAL A 208 -45.94 -18.93 21.65
CA VAL A 208 -45.33 -19.28 20.35
C VAL A 208 -43.82 -19.09 20.46
N LYS A 209 -43.13 -20.12 20.95
CA LYS A 209 -41.67 -20.17 21.04
C LYS A 209 -41.06 -19.84 19.67
N ALA A 210 -40.14 -18.88 19.66
CA ALA A 210 -39.52 -18.41 18.43
C ALA A 210 -38.89 -19.57 17.64
N SER A 211 -39.11 -19.59 16.33
CA SER A 211 -38.53 -20.60 15.44
C SER A 211 -37.00 -20.65 15.62
N PRO A 212 -36.35 -21.83 15.61
CA PRO A 212 -34.89 -21.93 15.69
C PRO A 212 -34.17 -21.08 14.63
N PHE A 213 -34.79 -20.90 13.45
CA PHE A 213 -34.28 -20.02 12.40
C PHE A 213 -34.25 -18.53 12.83
N ALA A 214 -35.24 -18.09 13.62
CA ALA A 214 -35.27 -16.72 14.15
C ALA A 214 -34.22 -16.49 15.25
N GLN A 215 -33.92 -17.52 16.05
CA GLN A 215 -32.83 -17.48 17.03
C GLN A 215 -31.46 -17.37 16.32
N MET A 216 -31.22 -18.21 15.31
CA MET A 216 -30.00 -18.16 14.50
C MET A 216 -29.82 -16.81 13.78
N ALA A 217 -30.92 -16.20 13.31
CA ALA A 217 -30.89 -14.86 12.72
C ALA A 217 -30.58 -13.75 13.75
N GLN A 218 -31.04 -13.90 15.00
CA GLN A 218 -30.70 -12.98 16.10
C GLN A 218 -29.22 -13.10 16.49
N GLU A 219 -28.69 -14.31 16.64
CA GLU A 219 -27.27 -14.56 16.92
C GLU A 219 -26.36 -14.00 15.81
N LEU A 220 -26.72 -14.16 14.54
CA LEU A 220 -25.98 -13.58 13.41
C LEU A 220 -25.99 -12.04 13.44
N MET A 221 -27.15 -11.42 13.68
CA MET A 221 -27.23 -9.95 13.81
C MET A 221 -26.44 -9.43 15.01
N GLU A 222 -26.41 -10.16 16.12
CA GLU A 222 -25.60 -9.79 17.29
C GLU A 222 -24.10 -9.94 17.02
N SER A 223 -23.68 -11.02 16.36
CA SER A 223 -22.29 -11.21 15.90
C SER A 223 -21.83 -10.06 14.99
N CYS A 224 -22.63 -9.67 14.00
CA CYS A 224 -22.35 -8.51 13.15
C CYS A 224 -22.22 -7.20 13.96
N ARG A 225 -23.07 -6.98 14.97
CA ARG A 225 -22.99 -5.80 15.85
C ARG A 225 -21.74 -5.82 16.75
N GLN A 226 -21.32 -6.98 17.22
CA GLN A 226 -20.09 -7.13 18.00
C GLN A 226 -18.85 -6.87 17.14
N GLN A 227 -18.82 -7.41 15.91
CA GLN A 227 -17.74 -7.15 14.95
C GLN A 227 -17.63 -5.66 14.58
N ALA A 228 -18.77 -4.99 14.33
CA ALA A 228 -18.79 -3.55 14.04
C ALA A 228 -18.23 -2.71 15.21
N LYS A 229 -18.60 -3.02 16.46
CA LYS A 229 -18.04 -2.35 17.65
C LYS A 229 -16.54 -2.54 17.79
N ILE A 230 -16.02 -3.75 17.52
CA ILE A 230 -14.58 -4.04 17.57
C ILE A 230 -13.83 -3.22 16.50
N GLN A 231 -14.41 -3.05 15.31
CA GLN A 231 -13.85 -2.19 14.27
C GLN A 231 -13.89 -0.70 14.66
N GLU A 232 -15.01 -0.21 15.18
CA GLU A 232 -15.15 1.17 15.69
C GLU A 232 -14.08 1.47 16.76
N GLU A 233 -13.93 0.59 17.76
CA GLU A 233 -12.95 0.74 18.83
C GLU A 233 -11.51 0.68 18.29
N TYR A 234 -11.21 -0.21 17.35
CA TYR A 234 -9.91 -0.29 16.69
C TYR A 234 -9.55 1.03 15.99
N TYR A 235 -10.43 1.58 15.14
CA TYR A 235 -10.17 2.83 14.42
C TYR A 235 -10.09 4.03 15.37
N LYS A 236 -10.92 4.07 16.42
CA LYS A 236 -10.87 5.08 17.48
C LYS A 236 -9.54 5.09 18.23
N ASN A 237 -9.04 3.91 18.61
CA ASN A 237 -7.76 3.76 19.28
C ASN A 237 -6.57 4.09 18.35
N HIS A 238 -6.65 3.69 17.08
CA HIS A 238 -5.65 4.06 16.06
C HIS A 238 -5.58 5.58 15.83
N LEU A 239 -6.74 6.25 15.74
CA LEU A 239 -6.84 7.70 15.59
C LEU A 239 -6.30 8.45 16.83
N ASN A 240 -6.47 7.90 18.03
CA ASN A 240 -5.89 8.46 19.25
C ASN A 240 -4.36 8.33 19.25
N LEU A 241 -3.82 7.17 18.88
CA LEU A 241 -2.37 6.97 18.74
C LEU A 241 -1.74 7.96 17.74
N ILE A 242 -2.39 8.23 16.60
CA ILE A 242 -1.93 9.22 15.61
C ILE A 242 -1.93 10.64 16.20
N LYS A 243 -2.94 11.01 17.01
CA LYS A 243 -2.98 12.32 17.70
C LYS A 243 -1.86 12.44 18.72
N GLU A 244 -1.59 11.40 19.51
CA GLU A 244 -0.50 11.36 20.49
C GLU A 244 0.87 11.53 19.82
N GLN A 245 1.14 10.76 18.75
CA GLN A 245 2.36 10.90 17.95
C GLN A 245 2.50 12.30 17.35
N THR A 246 1.40 12.86 16.82
CA THR A 246 1.39 14.24 16.28
C THR A 246 1.72 15.28 17.35
N ASN A 247 1.22 15.12 18.58
CA ASN A 247 1.49 16.04 19.68
C ASN A 247 2.92 15.88 20.21
N ALA A 248 3.47 14.67 20.27
CA ALA A 248 4.87 14.43 20.62
C ALA A 248 5.83 15.09 19.62
N ILE A 249 5.54 14.99 18.31
CA ILE A 249 6.32 15.65 17.25
C ILE A 249 6.26 17.18 17.38
N LYS A 250 5.09 17.76 17.68
CA LYS A 250 4.96 19.21 17.93
C LYS A 250 5.79 19.67 19.12
N SER A 251 5.69 18.98 20.26
CA SER A 251 6.45 19.30 21.47
C SER A 251 7.97 19.22 21.23
N PHE A 252 8.44 18.22 20.47
CA PHE A 252 9.84 18.12 20.07
C PHE A 252 10.29 19.29 19.17
N LEU A 253 9.45 19.75 18.24
CA LEU A 253 9.75 20.91 17.38
C LEU A 253 9.77 22.22 18.18
N GLU A 254 8.86 22.40 19.14
CA GLU A 254 8.82 23.55 20.04
C GLU A 254 10.08 23.64 20.91
N GLU A 255 10.51 22.53 21.50
CA GLU A 255 11.74 22.46 22.29
C GLU A 255 13.01 22.64 21.42
N SER A 256 13.05 22.06 20.22
CA SER A 256 14.15 22.29 19.27
C SER A 256 14.25 23.75 18.80
N ASN A 257 13.12 24.46 18.70
CA ASN A 257 13.11 25.89 18.42
C ASN A 257 13.61 26.72 19.62
N ARG A 258 13.17 26.40 20.85
CA ARG A 258 13.67 27.03 22.08
C ARG A 258 15.19 26.91 22.22
N GLN A 259 15.74 25.71 22.02
CA GLN A 259 17.18 25.48 22.06
C GLN A 259 17.94 26.31 21.00
N ARG A 260 17.34 26.56 19.83
CA ARG A 260 17.90 27.43 18.79
C ARG A 260 17.85 28.91 19.18
N GLU A 261 16.78 29.35 19.83
CA GLU A 261 16.69 30.71 20.37
C GLU A 261 17.72 30.96 21.47
N ASP A 262 17.92 30.02 22.39
CA ASP A 262 18.91 30.16 23.46
C ASP A 262 20.35 30.10 22.94
N LEU A 263 20.62 29.28 21.90
CA LEU A 263 21.90 29.31 21.19
C LEU A 263 22.14 30.66 20.48
N ASN A 264 21.12 31.24 19.86
CA ASN A 264 21.21 32.56 19.23
C ASN A 264 21.51 33.66 20.26
N LYS A 265 20.81 33.68 21.41
CA LYS A 265 21.08 34.60 22.53
C LYS A 265 22.52 34.46 23.04
N HIS A 266 23.02 33.23 23.15
CA HIS A 266 24.42 33.00 23.54
C HIS A 266 25.41 33.56 22.51
N MET A 267 25.15 33.34 21.22
CA MET A 267 25.99 33.89 20.14
C MET A 267 25.99 35.43 20.12
N GLU A 268 24.84 36.06 20.37
CA GLU A 268 24.72 37.52 20.48
C GLU A 268 25.58 38.08 21.62
N ILE A 269 25.51 37.47 22.81
CA ILE A 269 26.36 37.83 23.97
C ILE A 269 27.86 37.67 23.65
N GLN A 270 28.26 36.62 22.92
CA GLN A 270 29.66 36.42 22.51
C GLN A 270 30.13 37.51 21.52
N ILE A 271 29.24 38.00 20.65
CA ILE A 271 29.52 39.11 19.72
C ILE A 271 29.70 40.42 20.51
N GLU A 272 28.83 40.72 21.48
CA GLU A 272 28.95 41.88 22.36
C GLU A 272 30.25 41.86 23.19
N LEU A 273 30.60 40.70 23.76
CA LEU A 273 31.84 40.51 24.51
C LEU A 273 33.09 40.72 23.63
N THR A 274 33.05 40.21 22.39
CA THR A 274 34.14 40.38 21.42
C THR A 274 34.30 41.86 21.02
N ASN A 275 33.19 42.55 20.77
CA ASN A 275 33.20 43.97 20.41
C ASN A 275 33.71 44.85 21.55
N THR A 276 33.24 44.64 22.78
CA THR A 276 33.68 45.42 23.96
C THR A 276 35.15 45.19 24.28
N MET A 277 35.65 43.95 24.21
CA MET A 277 37.09 43.67 24.30
C MET A 277 37.89 44.37 23.19
N GLY A 278 37.34 44.42 21.97
CA GLY A 278 37.93 45.15 20.84
C GLY A 278 38.11 46.65 21.10
N GLU A 279 37.12 47.31 21.72
CA GLU A 279 37.24 48.73 22.10
C GLU A 279 38.22 48.95 23.25
N ILE A 280 38.27 48.07 24.26
CA ILE A 280 39.27 48.13 25.33
C ILE A 280 40.70 48.04 24.74
N LEU A 281 40.92 47.12 23.80
CA LEU A 281 42.21 46.96 23.10
C LEU A 281 42.55 48.12 22.15
N LYS A 282 41.58 48.94 21.72
CA LYS A 282 41.81 50.21 21.01
C LYS A 282 42.16 51.34 21.96
N MET A 283 41.57 51.38 23.15
CA MET A 283 41.87 52.39 24.18
C MET A 283 43.29 52.20 24.75
N LEU A 284 43.72 50.96 25.02
CA LEU A 284 45.05 50.63 25.53
C LEU A 284 46.21 50.84 24.53
N LYS A 285 45.94 51.38 23.33
CA LYS A 285 46.93 51.68 22.27
C LYS A 285 47.11 53.18 22.01
N LYS A 286 46.54 54.04 22.86
CA LYS A 286 46.63 55.51 22.79
C LYS A 286 47.46 56.04 23.96
#